data_AF-A0A9Q1G4K0-F1
#
_entry.id   AF-A0A9Q1G4K0-F1
#
_cell.length_a   1.000
_cell.length_b   1.000
_cell.length_c   1.000
_cell.angle_alpha   90.00
_cell.angle_beta   90.00
_cell.angle_gamma   90.00
#
_symmetry.space_group_name_H-M   'P 1'
#
loop_
_entity.id
_entity.type
_entity.pdbx_description
1 polymer ?
#
loop_
_entity_poly.entity_id
_entity_poly.type
_entity_poly.pdbx_seq_one_letter_code
_entity_poly.pdbx_strand_id
1 'polypeptide(L)'
;MLSPEMFVPLRDFPAAKPVDGAVPEKNLKITWPPTFEELRPISLTPQLSKLAEGYVAEWIWQDIEEHLDPQQYGCRKGRSTTDALTSLLDVLHRSTDKIKTSCTLVVTDFSKAFDKINHTIAANCLIDLGVRLELIPWVIDFMTDQKQRVRYQGCMSA
;
A
#
# COMPACT_ATOMS: atom_id res chain seq x y z
N MET A 1 -15.01 19.76 -31.29
CA MET A 1 -13.91 20.73 -31.11
C MET A 1 -14.21 21.49 -29.84
N LEU A 2 -13.57 21.13 -28.72
CA LEU A 2 -13.70 21.88 -27.46
C LEU A 2 -12.82 23.13 -27.55
N SER A 3 -13.38 24.27 -27.14
CA SER A 3 -12.76 25.59 -27.24
C SER A 3 -11.47 25.69 -26.40
N PRO A 4 -10.42 26.41 -26.84
CA PRO A 4 -9.14 26.54 -26.12
C PRO A 4 -9.25 27.20 -24.72
N GLU A 5 -10.37 27.85 -24.43
CA GLU A 5 -10.65 28.60 -23.19
C GLU A 5 -10.95 27.70 -21.96
N MET A 6 -10.99 26.37 -22.11
CA MET A 6 -11.38 25.46 -21.03
C MET A 6 -10.19 24.94 -20.19
N PHE A 7 -8.96 25.31 -20.57
CA PHE A 7 -7.76 24.91 -19.85
C PHE A 7 -7.30 26.05 -18.93
N VAL A 8 -7.90 26.13 -17.73
CA VAL A 8 -7.42 27.05 -16.69
C VAL A 8 -6.04 26.54 -16.21
N PRO A 9 -4.96 27.32 -16.37
CA PRO A 9 -3.65 26.96 -15.87
C PRO A 9 -3.70 26.64 -14.37
N LEU A 10 -2.97 25.59 -13.94
CA LEU A 10 -2.82 25.19 -12.54
C LEU A 10 -2.37 26.33 -11.58
N ARG A 11 -1.94 27.47 -12.11
CA ARG A 11 -1.55 28.68 -11.36
C ARG A 11 -2.72 29.55 -10.92
N ASP A 12 -3.89 29.39 -11.54
CA ASP A 12 -5.08 30.21 -11.29
C ASP A 12 -6.04 29.58 -10.26
N PHE A 13 -5.70 28.39 -9.74
CA PHE A 13 -6.40 27.83 -8.60
C PHE A 13 -6.05 28.64 -7.34
N PRO A 14 -7.06 29.14 -6.59
CA PRO A 14 -6.79 29.79 -5.31
C PRO A 14 -6.05 28.80 -4.40
N ALA A 15 -4.98 29.26 -3.76
CA ALA A 15 -4.26 28.46 -2.77
C ALA A 15 -5.28 27.92 -1.75
N ALA A 16 -5.27 26.61 -1.55
CA ALA A 16 -6.11 25.98 -0.54
C ALA A 16 -5.84 26.67 0.80
N LYS A 17 -6.86 27.31 1.37
CA LYS A 17 -6.73 27.86 2.71
C LYS A 17 -6.45 26.69 3.66
N PRO A 18 -5.45 26.80 4.55
CA PRO A 18 -5.24 25.79 5.57
C PRO A 18 -6.57 25.58 6.29
N VAL A 19 -6.99 24.33 6.43
CA VAL A 19 -8.16 24.00 7.23
C VAL A 19 -7.80 24.36 8.67
N ASP A 20 -8.57 25.25 9.31
CA ASP A 20 -8.38 25.66 10.71
C ASP A 20 -8.54 24.42 11.60
N GLY A 21 -7.39 23.81 11.92
CA GLY A 21 -7.27 22.45 12.40
C GLY A 21 -6.01 21.79 11.85
N ALA A 22 -4.94 22.58 11.71
CA ALA A 22 -3.65 22.12 11.24
C ALA A 22 -3.27 20.83 11.99
N VAL A 23 -3.29 19.71 11.26
CA VAL A 23 -2.58 18.51 11.68
C VAL A 23 -1.16 19.00 11.95
N PRO A 24 -0.60 18.78 13.15
CA PRO A 24 0.73 19.28 13.46
C PRO A 24 1.64 18.78 12.35
N GLU A 25 2.32 19.72 11.68
CA GLU A 25 3.44 19.39 10.81
C GLU A 25 4.37 18.55 11.67
N LYS A 26 4.29 17.23 11.51
CA LYS A 26 5.31 16.33 12.01
C LYS A 26 6.51 16.68 11.17
N ASN A 27 7.31 17.62 11.69
CA ASN A 27 8.65 17.88 11.24
C ASN A 27 9.30 16.51 11.04
N LEU A 28 9.41 16.08 9.79
CA LEU A 28 10.07 14.84 9.42
C LEU A 28 11.55 15.13 9.63
N LYS A 29 11.99 15.12 10.89
CA LYS A 29 13.39 15.16 11.25
C LYS A 29 13.95 13.82 10.81
N ILE A 30 14.35 13.74 9.55
CA ILE A 30 15.17 12.63 9.05
C ILE A 30 16.52 12.80 9.74
N THR A 31 16.66 12.23 10.93
CA THR A 31 17.93 12.21 11.65
C THR A 31 18.77 11.09 11.05
N TRP A 32 19.91 11.44 10.48
CA TRP A 32 20.92 10.46 10.08
C TRP A 32 21.98 10.36 11.18
N PRO A 33 22.32 9.15 11.65
CA PRO A 33 21.77 7.84 11.29
C PRO A 33 20.36 7.59 11.89
N PRO A 34 19.52 6.74 11.25
CA PRO A 34 18.18 6.42 11.72
C PRO A 34 18.22 5.67 13.05
N THR A 35 17.18 5.87 13.85
CA THR A 35 17.01 5.13 15.11
C THR A 35 16.59 3.68 14.81
N PHE A 36 16.91 2.72 15.68
CA PHE A 36 16.53 1.31 15.50
C PHE A 36 15.01 1.10 15.29
N GLU A 37 14.17 1.98 15.85
CA GLU A 37 12.72 1.93 15.70
C GLU A 37 12.21 2.38 14.32
N GLU A 38 13.05 3.11 13.57
CA GLU A 38 12.76 3.64 12.23
C GLU A 38 13.29 2.71 11.12
N LEU A 39 14.14 1.75 11.48
CA LEU A 39 14.61 0.74 10.55
C LEU A 39 13.47 -0.21 10.18
N ARG A 40 13.32 -0.46 8.88
CA ARG A 40 12.47 -1.54 8.36
C ARG A 40 13.34 -2.77 8.14
N PRO A 41 13.32 -3.78 9.03
CA PRO A 41 14.04 -5.02 8.79
C PRO A 41 13.47 -5.70 7.55
N ILE A 42 14.33 -6.18 6.67
CA ILE A 42 13.95 -6.94 5.47
C ILE A 42 14.43 -8.37 5.67
N SER A 43 13.48 -9.29 5.81
CA SER A 43 13.77 -10.73 5.85
C SER A 43 14.14 -11.21 4.44
N LEU A 44 15.37 -11.66 4.26
CA LEU A 44 15.79 -12.33 3.03
C LEU A 44 15.50 -13.82 3.14
N THR A 45 14.62 -14.33 2.29
CA THR A 45 14.31 -15.77 2.22
C THR A 45 15.40 -16.52 1.44
N PRO A 46 15.68 -17.80 1.77
CA PRO A 46 16.59 -18.64 0.98
C PRO A 46 16.14 -18.72 -0.48
N GLN A 47 17.09 -18.94 -1.41
CA GLN A 47 16.80 -18.90 -2.86
C GLN A 47 15.71 -19.89 -3.28
N LEU A 48 15.70 -21.09 -2.69
CA LEU A 48 14.66 -22.10 -2.97
C LEU A 48 13.28 -21.68 -2.43
N SER A 49 13.23 -21.07 -1.24
CA SER A 49 12.00 -20.53 -0.68
C SER A 49 11.44 -19.43 -1.58
N LYS A 50 12.29 -18.50 -2.02
CA LYS A 50 11.90 -17.41 -2.92
C LYS A 50 11.31 -17.90 -4.25
N LEU A 51 11.81 -19.02 -4.77
CA LEU A 51 11.27 -19.65 -5.97
C LEU A 51 9.89 -20.26 -5.70
N ALA A 52 9.73 -20.99 -4.59
CA ALA A 52 8.43 -21.53 -4.18
C ALA A 52 7.40 -20.42 -3.92
N GLU A 53 7.80 -19.36 -3.22
CA GLU A 53 7.01 -18.14 -3.00
C GLU A 53 6.52 -17.54 -4.31
N GLY A 54 7.36 -17.49 -5.34
CA GLY A 54 6.98 -17.00 -6.65
C GLY A 54 5.83 -17.80 -7.29
N TYR A 55 5.88 -19.13 -7.23
CA TYR A 55 4.80 -19.98 -7.75
C TYR A 55 3.53 -19.87 -6.94
N VAL A 56 3.64 -19.91 -5.61
CA VAL A 56 2.46 -19.82 -4.73
C VAL A 56 1.80 -18.44 -4.85
N ALA A 57 2.58 -17.37 -4.98
CA ALA A 57 2.04 -16.03 -5.20
C ALA A 57 1.25 -15.95 -6.52
N GLU A 58 1.79 -16.51 -7.62
CA GLU A 58 1.09 -16.54 -8.91
C GLU A 58 -0.23 -17.33 -8.82
N TRP A 59 -0.21 -18.45 -8.12
CA TRP A 59 -1.40 -19.27 -7.88
C TRP A 59 -2.46 -18.56 -7.05
N ILE A 60 -2.07 -17.85 -5.99
CA ILE A 60 -2.99 -17.04 -5.19
C ILE A 60 -3.56 -15.91 -6.05
N TRP A 61 -2.74 -15.25 -6.87
CA TRP A 61 -3.19 -14.18 -7.75
C TRP A 61 -4.29 -14.62 -8.70
N GLN A 62 -4.16 -15.81 -9.29
CA GLN A 62 -5.19 -16.39 -10.17
C GLN A 62 -6.52 -16.62 -9.43
N ASP A 63 -6.48 -16.96 -8.14
CA ASP A 63 -7.68 -17.22 -7.35
C ASP A 63 -8.38 -15.89 -6.92
N ILE A 64 -7.61 -14.83 -6.62
CA ILE A 64 -8.16 -13.59 -6.04
C ILE A 64 -8.48 -12.49 -7.06
N GLU A 65 -7.93 -12.52 -8.27
CA GLU A 65 -7.95 -11.36 -9.19
C GLU A 65 -9.36 -10.83 -9.48
N GLU A 66 -10.35 -11.71 -9.60
CA GLU A 66 -11.75 -11.35 -9.87
C GLU A 66 -12.47 -10.80 -8.63
N HIS A 67 -12.00 -11.14 -7.43
CA HIS A 67 -12.61 -10.74 -6.15
C HIS A 67 -12.07 -9.41 -5.61
N LEU A 68 -11.00 -8.87 -6.20
CA LEU A 68 -10.38 -7.63 -5.76
C LEU A 68 -11.15 -6.37 -6.20
N ASP A 69 -11.15 -5.36 -5.33
CA ASP A 69 -11.72 -4.06 -5.64
C ASP A 69 -11.07 -3.48 -6.93
N PRO A 70 -11.87 -3.07 -7.95
CA PRO A 70 -11.37 -2.39 -9.13
C PRO A 70 -10.56 -1.12 -8.84
N GLN A 71 -10.78 -0.47 -7.69
CA GLN A 71 -10.05 0.71 -7.21
C GLN A 71 -8.80 0.36 -6.38
N GLN A 72 -8.45 -0.92 -6.25
CA GLN A 72 -7.16 -1.32 -5.68
C GLN A 72 -6.06 -1.22 -6.73
N TYR A 73 -5.23 -0.18 -6.61
CA TYR A 73 -4.12 0.07 -7.52
C TYR A 73 -2.77 -0.50 -7.03
N GLY A 74 -2.63 -0.70 -5.72
CA GLY A 74 -1.41 -1.21 -5.10
C GLY A 74 -1.19 -2.69 -5.38
N CYS A 75 0.08 -3.07 -5.58
CA CYS A 75 0.53 -4.46 -5.73
C CYS A 75 -0.18 -5.27 -6.84
N ARG A 76 -0.86 -4.62 -7.79
CA ARG A 76 -1.63 -5.28 -8.85
C ARG A 76 -0.93 -5.15 -10.20
N LYS A 77 -0.84 -6.25 -10.93
CA LYS A 77 -0.26 -6.27 -12.28
C LYS A 77 -1.08 -5.36 -13.22
N GLY A 78 -0.37 -4.54 -14.00
CA GLY A 78 -1.01 -3.61 -14.95
C GLY A 78 -1.69 -2.39 -14.30
N ARG A 79 -1.48 -2.17 -12.99
CA ARG A 79 -1.88 -0.93 -12.29
C ARG A 79 -0.67 -0.25 -11.70
N SER A 80 -0.76 1.06 -11.54
CA SER A 80 0.32 1.91 -11.07
C SER A 80 -0.18 3.00 -10.12
N THR A 81 0.74 3.62 -9.39
CA THR A 81 0.45 4.80 -8.56
C THR A 81 -0.05 5.97 -9.40
N THR A 82 0.34 6.06 -10.68
CA THR A 82 -0.17 7.07 -11.60
C THR A 82 -1.64 6.86 -11.90
N ASP A 83 -2.09 5.60 -12.09
CA ASP A 83 -3.52 5.30 -12.31
C ASP A 83 -4.35 5.68 -11.09
N ALA A 84 -3.84 5.41 -9.89
CA ALA A 84 -4.49 5.79 -8.63
C ALA A 84 -4.65 7.31 -8.52
N LEU A 85 -3.58 8.06 -8.83
CA LEU A 85 -3.60 9.52 -8.78
C LEU A 85 -4.54 10.10 -9.84
N THR A 86 -4.53 9.57 -11.06
CA THR A 86 -5.44 9.99 -12.12
C THR A 86 -6.89 9.75 -11.74
N SER A 87 -7.22 8.58 -11.17
CA SER A 87 -8.57 8.28 -10.68
C SER A 87 -8.99 9.22 -9.55
N LEU A 88 -8.08 9.54 -8.62
CA LEU A 88 -8.36 10.49 -7.54
C LEU A 88 -8.65 11.89 -8.10
N LEU A 89 -7.81 12.38 -9.00
CA LEU A 89 -8.00 13.69 -9.63
C LEU A 89 -9.31 13.77 -10.41
N ASP A 90 -9.66 12.73 -11.15
CA ASP A 90 -10.93 12.66 -11.88
C ASP A 90 -12.14 12.77 -10.94
N VAL A 91 -12.12 12.09 -9.79
CA VAL A 91 -13.16 12.22 -8.75
C VAL A 91 -13.21 13.65 -8.21
N LEU A 92 -12.07 14.25 -7.90
CA LEU A 92 -11.98 15.62 -7.38
C LEU A 92 -12.52 16.65 -8.39
N HIS A 93 -12.14 16.54 -9.66
CA HIS A 93 -12.60 17.43 -10.73
C HIS A 93 -14.12 17.33 -10.92
N ARG A 94 -14.66 16.10 -11.09
CA ARG A 94 -16.11 15.88 -11.23
C ARG A 94 -16.92 16.38 -10.03
N SER A 95 -16.33 16.34 -8.84
CA SER A 95 -16.99 16.83 -7.63
C SER A 95 -17.02 18.37 -7.56
N THR A 96 -16.04 19.04 -8.16
CA THR A 96 -15.87 20.51 -8.13
C THR A 96 -16.63 21.20 -9.25
N ASP A 97 -16.92 20.50 -10.35
CA ASP A 97 -17.73 21.01 -11.47
C ASP A 97 -19.20 21.25 -11.09
N LYS A 98 -19.65 20.79 -9.92
CA LYS A 98 -21.01 21.00 -9.42
C LYS A 98 -21.09 22.31 -8.63
N ILE A 99 -22.17 23.06 -8.81
CA ILE A 99 -22.39 24.31 -8.09
C ILE A 99 -22.64 24.01 -6.61
N LYS A 100 -21.90 24.69 -5.71
CA LYS A 100 -22.00 24.59 -4.24
C LYS A 100 -21.60 23.24 -3.63
N THR A 101 -20.65 22.52 -4.23
CA THR A 101 -20.04 21.33 -3.62
C THR A 101 -18.70 21.65 -2.95
N SER A 102 -18.41 20.94 -1.88
CA SER A 102 -17.10 20.88 -1.24
C SER A 102 -16.59 19.45 -1.27
N CYS A 103 -15.29 19.27 -1.48
CA CYS A 103 -14.64 17.96 -1.43
C CYS A 103 -13.69 17.89 -0.24
N THR A 104 -13.70 16.76 0.47
CA THR A 104 -12.79 16.49 1.58
C THR A 104 -12.11 15.17 1.34
N LEU A 105 -10.78 15.18 1.35
CA LEU A 105 -9.96 13.97 1.20
C LEU A 105 -9.48 13.52 2.58
N VAL A 106 -9.78 12.27 2.93
CA VAL A 106 -9.26 11.63 4.15
C VAL A 106 -8.19 10.63 3.72
N VAL A 107 -6.95 10.88 4.15
CA VAL A 107 -5.81 9.99 3.90
C VAL A 107 -5.48 9.24 5.18
N THR A 108 -5.40 7.92 5.10
CA THR A 108 -5.06 7.04 6.23
C THR A 108 -3.91 6.13 5.84
N ASP A 109 -3.07 5.80 6.82
CA ASP A 109 -1.94 4.89 6.65
C ASP A 109 -1.79 3.99 7.88
N PHE A 110 -1.32 2.77 7.67
CA PHE A 110 -1.19 1.76 8.72
C PHE A 110 0.23 1.74 9.30
N SER A 111 0.35 2.07 10.59
CA SER A 111 1.63 1.98 11.30
C SER A 111 2.12 0.55 11.43
N LYS A 112 3.27 0.21 10.80
CA LYS A 112 3.88 -1.13 10.82
C LYS A 112 2.93 -2.22 10.31
N ALA A 113 2.32 -1.98 9.14
CA ALA A 113 1.27 -2.84 8.59
C ALA A 113 1.63 -4.33 8.60
N PHE A 114 2.80 -4.72 8.05
CA PHE A 114 3.24 -6.12 7.97
C PHE A 114 3.54 -6.75 9.34
N ASP A 115 4.08 -5.98 10.29
CA ASP A 115 4.41 -6.49 11.63
C ASP A 115 3.17 -6.73 12.50
N LYS A 116 2.02 -6.13 12.13
CA LYS A 116 0.77 -6.16 12.91
C LYS A 116 -0.33 -7.01 12.32
N ILE A 117 -0.05 -7.72 11.22
CA ILE A 117 -1.05 -8.59 10.59
C ILE A 117 -1.37 -9.74 11.55
N ASN A 118 -2.64 -9.89 11.91
CA ASN A 118 -3.10 -11.05 12.65
C ASN A 118 -3.23 -12.23 11.69
N HIS A 119 -2.53 -13.33 11.96
CA HIS A 119 -2.47 -14.48 11.04
C HIS A 119 -3.84 -15.15 10.85
N THR A 120 -4.70 -15.16 11.88
CA THR A 120 -6.06 -15.71 11.78
C THR A 120 -6.93 -14.84 10.88
N ILE A 121 -6.83 -13.52 11.01
CA ILE A 121 -7.58 -12.59 10.15
C ILE A 121 -7.09 -12.73 8.70
N ALA A 122 -5.77 -12.78 8.48
CA ALA A 122 -5.21 -12.97 7.15
C ALA A 122 -5.67 -14.29 6.51
N ALA A 123 -5.68 -15.39 7.26
CA ALA A 123 -6.18 -16.67 6.79
C ALA A 123 -7.66 -16.61 6.38
N ASN A 124 -8.51 -16.02 7.23
CA ASN A 124 -9.93 -15.86 6.91
C ASN A 124 -10.14 -14.97 5.68
N CYS A 125 -9.40 -13.88 5.54
CA CYS A 125 -9.45 -13.04 4.34
C CYS A 125 -9.09 -13.83 3.08
N LEU A 126 -8.11 -14.73 3.12
CA LEU A 126 -7.78 -15.58 1.97
C LEU A 126 -8.91 -16.55 1.62
N ILE A 127 -9.57 -17.13 2.63
CA ILE A 127 -10.76 -17.98 2.43
C ILE A 127 -11.89 -17.17 1.77
N ASP A 128 -12.18 -15.99 2.31
CA ASP A 128 -13.26 -15.13 1.82
C ASP A 128 -13.02 -14.62 0.39
N LEU A 129 -11.74 -14.45 0.00
CA LEU A 129 -11.31 -14.08 -1.35
C LEU A 129 -11.30 -15.25 -2.34
N GLY A 130 -11.68 -16.46 -1.90
CA GLY A 130 -11.79 -17.63 -2.78
C GLY A 130 -10.47 -18.36 -3.05
N VAL A 131 -9.44 -18.14 -2.23
CA VAL A 131 -8.16 -18.87 -2.37
C VAL A 131 -8.36 -20.36 -2.08
N ARG A 132 -7.74 -21.20 -2.90
CA ARG A 132 -7.71 -22.65 -2.68
C ARG A 132 -7.24 -23.02 -1.28
N LEU A 133 -8.00 -23.89 -0.61
CA LEU A 133 -7.75 -24.28 0.78
C LEU A 133 -6.38 -24.95 0.98
N GLU A 134 -5.81 -25.56 -0.07
CA GLU A 134 -4.48 -26.19 -0.03
C GLU A 134 -3.33 -25.17 0.07
N LEU A 135 -3.54 -23.94 -0.39
CA LEU A 135 -2.52 -22.88 -0.35
C LEU A 135 -2.51 -22.15 1.00
N ILE A 136 -3.62 -22.17 1.73
CA ILE A 136 -3.78 -21.42 2.98
C ILE A 136 -2.80 -21.89 4.06
N PRO A 137 -2.63 -23.20 4.34
CA PRO A 137 -1.62 -23.69 5.28
C PRO A 137 -0.22 -23.24 4.90
N TRP A 138 0.11 -23.20 3.60
CA TRP A 138 1.42 -22.76 3.12
C TRP A 138 1.66 -21.29 3.45
N VAL A 139 0.66 -20.43 3.24
CA VAL A 139 0.76 -18.99 3.57
C VAL A 139 0.86 -18.77 5.08
N ILE A 140 0.08 -19.50 5.88
CA ILE A 140 0.14 -19.42 7.34
C ILE A 140 1.50 -19.87 7.86
N ASP A 141 2.02 -21.00 7.37
CA ASP A 141 3.33 -21.52 7.74
C ASP A 141 4.44 -20.53 7.34
N PHE A 142 4.35 -19.95 6.15
CA PHE A 142 5.27 -18.91 5.70
C PHE A 142 5.30 -17.70 6.63
N MET A 143 4.16 -17.29 7.18
CA MET A 143 4.08 -16.14 8.11
C MET A 143 4.46 -16.51 9.56
N THR A 144 4.51 -17.79 9.92
CA THR A 144 4.66 -18.25 11.30
C THR A 144 6.12 -18.60 11.64
N ASP A 145 6.54 -18.33 12.88
CA ASP A 145 7.88 -18.64 13.44
C ASP A 145 9.06 -18.18 12.54
N GLN A 146 8.89 -17.08 11.79
CA GLN A 146 9.99 -16.51 11.02
C GLN A 146 11.11 -16.05 11.95
N LYS A 147 12.28 -16.67 11.82
CA LYS A 147 13.50 -16.30 12.53
C LYS A 147 14.45 -15.60 11.56
N GLN A 148 14.81 -14.37 11.89
CA GLN A 148 15.81 -13.59 11.16
C GLN A 148 17.10 -13.47 11.97
N ARG A 149 18.25 -13.51 11.30
CA ARG A 149 19.55 -13.20 11.88
C ARG A 149 20.30 -12.25 10.96
N VAL A 150 21.00 -11.29 11.54
CA VAL A 150 21.82 -10.31 10.82
C VAL A 150 23.28 -10.69 11.00
N ARG A 151 24.06 -10.66 9.91
CA ARG A 151 25.53 -10.74 9.96
C ARG A 151 26.11 -9.34 9.83
N TYR A 152 26.89 -8.92 10.82
CA TYR A 152 27.61 -7.65 10.78
C TYR A 152 29.07 -7.86 11.20
N GLN A 153 30.01 -7.51 10.32
CA GLN A 153 31.46 -7.64 10.56
C GLN A 153 31.90 -9.03 11.06
N GLY A 154 31.29 -10.10 10.53
CA GLY A 154 31.60 -11.48 10.90
C GLY A 154 30.87 -11.99 12.15
N CYS A 155 30.17 -11.12 12.87
CA CYS A 155 29.33 -11.50 14.01
C CYS A 155 27.88 -11.75 13.56
N MET A 156 27.21 -12.71 14.19
CA MET A 156 25.78 -13.00 13.97
C MET A 156 24.97 -12.49 15.15
N SER A 157 23.79 -11.91 14.89
CA SER A 157 22.83 -11.61 15.96
C SER A 157 22.32 -12.91 16.61
N ALA A 158 22.01 -12.82 17.92
CA ALA A 158 21.55 -13.93 18.77
C ALA A 158 20.25 -14.58 18.28
#